data_AF-A0A1G6V3B3-F1
#
_entry.id   AF-A0A1G6V3B3-F1
#
_cell.length_a   1.000
_cell.length_b   1.000
_cell.length_c   1.000
_cell.angle_alpha   90.00
_cell.angle_beta   90.00
_cell.angle_gamma   90.00
#
_symmetry.space_group_name_H-M   'P 1'
#
loop_
_entity.id
_entity.type
_entity.pdbx_description
1 polymer ?
#
loop_
_entity_poly.entity_id
_entity_poly.type
_entity_poly.pdbx_seq_one_letter_code
_entity_poly.pdbx_strand_id
1 'polypeptide(L)'
;MNVNYDELILLTGGAFLAVLGAGKFNERRKLIKTGVKVNGVVFRIEESTDDETNSSMYYPVIRYLTEDKEWITETYKLGSRPSVYKEGDSVSVIYDPANYKHFIIDNTFTKFLAPVLFIIGVLLIASVIIYYVLHQL
;
A
#
# COMPACT_ATOMS: atom_id res chain seq x y z
N MET A 1 25.03 24.48 -15.17
CA MET A 1 23.93 23.50 -15.30
C MET A 1 22.76 24.09 -14.53
N ASN A 2 21.87 24.83 -15.20
CA ASN A 2 20.69 25.39 -14.55
C ASN A 2 19.67 24.26 -14.48
N VAL A 3 19.49 23.69 -13.29
CA VAL A 3 18.44 22.71 -13.04
C VAL A 3 17.12 23.46 -13.11
N ASN A 4 16.24 23.04 -14.02
CA ASN A 4 14.93 23.66 -14.15
C ASN A 4 14.00 23.16 -13.04
N TYR A 5 12.99 23.96 -12.68
CA TYR A 5 12.10 23.65 -11.56
C TYR A 5 11.31 22.34 -11.76
N ASP A 6 10.99 21.99 -13.00
CA ASP A 6 10.35 20.73 -13.39
C ASP A 6 11.22 19.51 -13.09
N GLU A 7 12.53 19.56 -13.40
CA GLU A 7 13.48 18.49 -13.09
C GLU A 7 13.61 18.30 -11.58
N LEU A 8 13.62 19.40 -10.84
CA LEU A 8 13.70 19.40 -9.38
C LEU A 8 12.43 18.77 -8.75
N ILE A 9 11.25 19.05 -9.32
CA ILE A 9 9.98 18.41 -8.95
C ILE A 9 10.03 16.90 -9.25
N LEU A 10 10.53 16.49 -10.41
CA LEU A 10 10.61 15.08 -10.79
C LEU A 10 11.58 14.29 -9.90
N LEU A 11 12.75 14.86 -9.58
CA LEU A 11 13.74 14.23 -8.71
C LEU A 11 13.23 14.11 -7.28
N THR A 12 12.64 15.17 -6.72
CA THR A 12 12.12 15.16 -5.36
C THR A 12 10.89 14.25 -5.23
N GLY A 13 9.94 14.33 -6.17
CA GLY A 13 8.78 13.44 -6.21
C GLY A 13 9.17 11.98 -6.44
N GLY A 14 10.12 11.72 -7.34
CA GLY A 14 10.65 10.38 -7.59
C GLY A 14 11.36 9.78 -6.38
N ALA A 15 12.21 10.56 -5.70
CA ALA A 15 12.91 10.15 -4.48
C ALA A 15 11.92 9.86 -3.35
N PHE A 16 10.92 10.73 -3.17
CA PHE A 16 9.86 10.53 -2.19
C PHE A 16 9.09 9.22 -2.44
N LEU A 17 8.64 8.97 -3.67
CA LEU A 17 7.95 7.74 -4.04
C LEU A 17 8.83 6.49 -3.85
N ALA A 18 10.11 6.56 -4.21
CA ALA A 18 11.04 5.46 -4.04
C ALA A 18 11.25 5.10 -2.55
N VAL A 19 11.46 6.10 -1.69
CA VAL A 19 11.61 5.88 -0.24
C VAL A 19 10.34 5.31 0.37
N LEU A 20 9.17 5.87 0.03
CA LEU A 20 7.89 5.36 0.51
C LEU A 20 7.66 3.90 0.07
N GLY A 21 7.88 3.60 -1.21
CA GLY A 21 7.75 2.25 -1.76
C GLY A 21 8.67 1.25 -1.07
N ALA A 22 9.94 1.62 -0.86
CA ALA A 22 10.93 0.79 -0.17
C ALA A 22 10.55 0.53 1.30
N GLY A 23 10.10 1.55 2.02
CA GLY A 23 9.64 1.43 3.41
C GLY A 23 8.44 0.47 3.52
N LYS A 24 7.40 0.68 2.71
CA LYS A 24 6.21 -0.19 2.70
C LYS A 24 6.54 -1.62 2.30
N PHE A 25 7.47 -1.80 1.38
CA PHE A 25 7.92 -3.13 0.99
C PHE A 25 8.66 -3.85 2.12
N ASN A 26 9.48 -3.12 2.89
CA ASN A 26 10.20 -3.69 4.03
C ASN A 26 9.25 -4.05 5.19
N GLU A 27 8.30 -3.18 5.52
CA GLU A 27 7.23 -3.46 6.50
C GLU A 27 6.46 -4.74 6.11
N ARG A 28 5.98 -4.82 4.85
CA ARG A 28 5.26 -5.98 4.34
C ARG A 28 6.12 -7.25 4.41
N ARG A 29 7.39 -7.18 4.02
CA ARG A 29 8.32 -8.33 4.08
C ARG A 29 8.55 -8.81 5.51
N LYS A 30 8.68 -7.88 6.46
CA LYS A 30 8.83 -8.22 7.88
C LYS A 30 7.59 -8.96 8.36
N LEU A 31 6.40 -8.39 8.12
CA LEU A 31 5.14 -8.99 8.54
C LEU A 31 4.87 -10.36 7.90
N ILE A 32 5.28 -10.58 6.65
CA ILE A 32 5.17 -11.91 6.02
C ILE A 32 6.08 -12.94 6.66
N LYS A 33 7.25 -12.52 7.16
CA LYS A 33 8.22 -13.43 7.79
C LYS A 33 7.86 -13.75 9.24
N THR A 34 7.33 -12.78 9.97
CA THR A 34 7.09 -12.89 11.41
C THR A 34 5.62 -13.01 11.79
N GLY A 35 4.72 -12.73 10.85
CA GLY A 35 3.28 -12.72 11.08
C GLY A 35 2.66 -14.10 11.00
N VAL A 36 1.46 -14.22 11.59
CA VAL A 36 0.67 -15.44 11.63
C VAL A 36 -0.42 -15.36 10.57
N LYS A 37 -0.57 -16.44 9.78
CA LYS A 37 -1.50 -16.50 8.65
C LYS A 37 -2.78 -17.23 9.05
N VAL A 38 -3.92 -16.56 8.88
CA VAL A 38 -5.26 -17.08 9.20
C VAL A 38 -6.27 -16.76 8.10
N ASN A 39 -7.42 -17.43 8.15
CA ASN A 39 -8.57 -17.07 7.32
C ASN A 39 -9.41 -16.00 8.01
N GLY A 40 -9.81 -15.00 7.24
CA GLY A 40 -10.73 -13.95 7.66
C GLY A 40 -11.88 -13.78 6.69
N VAL A 41 -12.81 -12.92 7.06
CA VAL A 41 -13.96 -12.53 6.23
C VAL A 41 -14.06 -11.02 6.18
N VAL A 42 -14.49 -10.50 5.03
CA VAL A 42 -14.92 -9.11 4.92
C VAL A 42 -16.27 -8.99 5.63
N PHE A 43 -16.24 -8.46 6.85
CA PHE A 43 -17.40 -8.36 7.71
C PHE A 43 -18.39 -7.30 7.24
N ARG A 44 -17.87 -6.15 6.80
CA ARG A 44 -18.63 -5.08 6.14
C ARG A 44 -17.73 -4.19 5.30
N ILE A 45 -18.30 -3.32 4.48
CA ILE A 45 -17.57 -2.24 3.80
C ILE A 45 -17.92 -0.89 4.45
N GLU A 46 -16.89 -0.14 4.83
CA GLU A 46 -17.02 1.25 5.29
C GLU A 46 -16.74 2.21 4.14
N GLU A 47 -17.60 3.20 3.97
CA GLU A 47 -17.40 4.30 3.03
C GLU A 47 -16.85 5.51 3.79
N SER A 48 -15.76 6.08 3.27
CA SER A 48 -15.21 7.34 3.75
C SER A 48 -15.34 8.37 2.64
N THR A 49 -16.12 9.42 2.90
CA THR A 49 -16.35 10.50 1.95
C THR A 49 -15.51 11.70 2.34
N ASP A 50 -14.82 12.26 1.37
CA ASP A 50 -14.13 13.54 1.47
C ASP A 50 -15.06 14.64 0.96
N ASP A 51 -15.50 15.53 1.87
CA ASP A 51 -16.49 16.57 1.60
C ASP A 51 -15.97 17.65 0.63
N GLU A 52 -14.65 17.90 0.62
CA GLU A 52 -14.04 18.93 -0.23
C GLU A 52 -13.96 18.47 -1.70
N THR A 53 -13.63 17.19 -1.90
CA THR A 53 -13.46 16.60 -3.23
C THR A 53 -14.70 15.85 -3.73
N ASN A 54 -15.74 15.73 -2.90
CA ASN A 54 -16.93 14.91 -3.12
C ASN A 54 -16.57 13.48 -3.58
N SER A 55 -15.51 12.93 -2.98
CA SER A 55 -14.93 11.64 -3.35
C SER A 55 -15.05 10.63 -2.20
N SER A 56 -15.77 9.53 -2.46
CA SER A 56 -15.82 8.37 -1.58
C SER A 56 -14.67 7.40 -1.84
N MET A 57 -14.19 6.74 -0.79
CA MET A 57 -13.32 5.57 -0.85
C MET A 57 -13.89 4.45 0.03
N TYR A 58 -13.78 3.20 -0.42
CA TYR A 58 -14.35 2.04 0.26
C TYR A 58 -13.25 1.24 0.97
N TYR A 59 -13.44 1.00 2.26
CA TYR A 59 -12.49 0.29 3.13
C TYR A 59 -13.16 -0.96 3.70
N PRO A 60 -12.60 -2.16 3.49
CA PRO A 60 -13.20 -3.36 4.04
C PRO A 60 -12.87 -3.48 5.54
N VAL A 61 -13.87 -3.81 6.34
CA VAL A 61 -13.71 -4.20 7.75
C VAL A 61 -13.51 -5.70 7.79
N ILE A 62 -12.35 -6.12 8.28
CA ILE A 62 -11.96 -7.53 8.28
C ILE A 62 -12.19 -8.13 9.65
N ARG A 63 -12.84 -9.29 9.68
CA ARG A 63 -12.99 -10.09 10.89
C ARG A 63 -12.25 -11.41 10.76
N TYR A 64 -11.48 -11.77 11.78
CA TYR A 64 -10.75 -13.04 11.84
C TYR A 64 -10.51 -13.46 13.29
N LEU A 65 -10.15 -14.74 13.47
CA LEU A 65 -9.84 -15.34 14.76
C LEU A 65 -8.32 -15.53 14.87
N THR A 66 -7.72 -15.04 15.96
CA THR A 66 -6.29 -15.24 16.25
C THR A 66 -6.04 -16.66 16.76
N GLU A 67 -4.77 -17.08 16.79
CA GLU A 67 -4.38 -18.36 17.41
C GLU A 67 -4.73 -18.44 18.90
N ASP A 68 -4.77 -17.29 19.58
CA ASP A 68 -5.21 -17.15 20.98
C ASP A 68 -6.73 -17.20 21.17
N LYS A 69 -7.47 -17.47 20.09
CA LYS A 69 -8.94 -17.51 20.06
C LYS A 69 -9.61 -16.17 20.36
N GLU A 70 -8.94 -15.07 20.02
CA GLU A 70 -9.49 -13.72 20.11
C GLU A 70 -10.09 -13.30 18.76
N TRP A 71 -11.30 -12.76 18.78
CA TRP A 71 -11.94 -12.19 17.59
C TRP A 71 -11.47 -10.76 17.36
N ILE A 72 -10.83 -10.53 16.22
CA ILE A 72 -10.45 -9.19 15.76
C ILE A 72 -11.44 -8.74 14.70
N THR A 73 -11.89 -7.49 14.78
CA THR A 73 -12.70 -6.82 13.76
C THR A 73 -12.16 -5.42 13.57
N GLU A 74 -11.46 -5.19 12.46
CA GLU A 74 -10.68 -3.96 12.28
C GLU A 74 -10.73 -3.51 10.81
N THR A 75 -10.79 -2.20 10.60
CA THR A 75 -10.84 -1.59 9.25
C THR A 75 -9.48 -1.74 8.58
N TYR A 76 -9.49 -2.27 7.35
CA TYR A 76 -8.27 -2.41 6.58
C TYR A 76 -7.79 -1.06 6.07
N LYS A 77 -6.48 -0.78 6.21
CA LYS A 77 -5.91 0.54 5.87
C LYS A 77 -5.90 0.87 4.39
N LEU A 78 -6.09 -0.12 3.52
CA LEU A 78 -6.07 0.04 2.07
C LEU A 78 -7.51 -0.01 1.54
N GLY A 79 -8.03 1.17 1.24
CA GLY A 79 -9.30 1.33 0.54
C GLY A 79 -9.12 1.40 -0.97
N SER A 80 -10.21 1.26 -1.70
CA SER A 80 -10.22 1.37 -3.16
C SER A 80 -11.53 1.98 -3.67
N ARG A 81 -11.45 2.53 -4.88
CA ARG A 81 -12.63 2.96 -5.65
C ARG A 81 -12.47 2.53 -7.11
N PRO A 82 -13.34 1.64 -7.63
CA PRO A 82 -14.42 0.93 -6.93
C PRO A 82 -13.89 -0.04 -5.85
N SER A 83 -14.78 -0.52 -4.96
CA SER A 83 -14.39 -1.51 -3.95
C SER A 83 -13.86 -2.78 -4.62
N VAL A 84 -12.69 -3.25 -4.21
CA VAL A 84 -12.09 -4.52 -4.65
C VAL A 84 -12.73 -5.72 -3.92
N TYR A 85 -13.35 -5.47 -2.77
CA TYR A 85 -13.93 -6.49 -1.91
C TYR A 85 -15.45 -6.34 -1.79
N LYS A 86 -16.10 -7.44 -1.42
CA LYS A 86 -17.52 -7.51 -1.09
C LYS A 86 -17.70 -8.11 0.30
N GLU A 87 -18.80 -7.75 0.96
CA GLU A 87 -19.16 -8.36 2.24
C GLU A 87 -19.33 -9.87 2.09
N GLY A 88 -18.80 -10.63 3.04
CA GLY A 88 -18.77 -12.09 3.00
C GLY A 88 -17.59 -12.70 2.24
N ASP A 89 -16.77 -11.91 1.54
CA ASP A 89 -15.58 -12.42 0.86
C ASP A 89 -14.61 -13.06 1.87
N SER A 90 -14.12 -14.25 1.54
CA SER A 90 -13.06 -14.90 2.30
C SER A 90 -11.71 -14.32 1.90
N VAL A 91 -10.91 -13.94 2.91
CA VAL A 91 -9.60 -13.32 2.72
C VAL A 91 -8.54 -14.04 3.53
N SER A 92 -7.32 -14.07 3.01
CA SER A 92 -6.17 -14.57 3.76
C SER A 92 -5.50 -13.41 4.49
N VAL A 93 -5.47 -13.49 5.82
CA VAL A 93 -4.94 -12.44 6.70
C VAL A 93 -3.60 -12.87 7.24
N ILE A 94 -2.63 -11.96 7.23
CA ILE A 94 -1.37 -12.13 7.96
C ILE A 94 -1.30 -11.01 8.99
N TYR A 95 -1.38 -11.36 10.28
CA TYR A 95 -1.37 -10.40 11.39
C TYR A 95 -0.06 -10.45 12.17
N ASP A 96 0.28 -9.35 12.84
CA ASP A 96 1.44 -9.25 13.72
C ASP A 96 1.10 -9.87 15.09
N PRO A 97 1.77 -10.94 15.54
CA PRO A 97 1.50 -11.52 16.85
C PRO A 97 1.80 -10.56 18.02
N ALA A 98 2.59 -9.50 17.82
CA ALA A 98 2.79 -8.47 18.84
C ALA A 98 1.68 -7.40 18.85
N ASN A 99 0.88 -7.31 17.78
CA ASN A 99 -0.24 -6.38 17.66
C ASN A 99 -1.29 -6.93 16.69
N TYR A 100 -2.32 -7.58 17.23
CA TYR A 100 -3.37 -8.22 16.41
C TYR A 100 -4.14 -7.22 15.53
N LYS A 101 -4.14 -5.92 15.80
CA LYS A 101 -4.78 -4.95 14.89
C LYS A 101 -3.90 -4.61 13.68
N HIS A 102 -2.61 -4.94 13.72
CA HIS A 102 -1.71 -4.77 12.59
C HIS A 102 -1.73 -6.01 11.70
N PHE A 103 -2.40 -5.91 10.55
CA PHE A 103 -2.49 -7.01 9.60
C PHE A 103 -2.42 -6.55 8.14
N ILE A 104 -2.16 -7.50 7.25
CA ILE A 104 -2.27 -7.36 5.80
C ILE A 104 -3.18 -8.43 5.22
N ILE A 105 -3.81 -8.12 4.09
CA ILE A 105 -4.50 -9.11 3.26
C ILE A 105 -3.50 -9.63 2.22
N ASP A 106 -3.25 -10.93 2.23
CA ASP A 106 -2.35 -11.60 1.29
C ASP A 106 -3.04 -11.84 -0.05
N ASN A 107 -3.14 -10.78 -0.86
CA ASN A 107 -3.64 -10.86 -2.23
C ASN A 107 -2.65 -10.25 -3.24
N THR A 108 -2.89 -10.53 -4.52
CA THR A 108 -2.01 -10.12 -5.62
C THR A 108 -1.92 -8.58 -5.73
N PHE A 109 -3.03 -7.86 -5.52
CA PHE A 109 -3.06 -6.41 -5.64
C PHE A 109 -2.18 -5.70 -4.59
N THR A 110 -2.34 -6.04 -3.31
CA THR A 110 -1.56 -5.43 -2.21
C THR A 110 -0.09 -5.84 -2.29
N LYS A 111 0.21 -7.00 -2.88
CA LYS A 111 1.58 -7.49 -3.11
C LYS A 111 2.35 -6.61 -4.09
N PHE A 112 1.70 -6.10 -5.14
CA PHE A 112 2.37 -5.33 -6.19
C PHE A 112 2.39 -3.82 -5.94
N LEU A 113 1.53 -3.29 -5.06
CA LEU A 113 1.44 -1.84 -4.82
C LEU A 113 2.79 -1.21 -4.41
N ALA A 114 3.46 -1.75 -3.38
CA ALA A 114 4.73 -1.21 -2.91
C ALA A 114 5.88 -1.32 -3.95
N PRO A 115 6.09 -2.49 -4.62
CA PRO A 115 7.04 -2.58 -5.72
C PRO A 115 6.76 -1.62 -6.87
N VAL A 116 5.50 -1.44 -7.26
CA VAL A 116 5.13 -0.54 -8.36
C VAL A 116 5.45 0.91 -8.01
N LEU A 117 5.12 1.36 -6.80
CA LEU A 117 5.48 2.71 -6.33
C LEU A 117 6.99 2.94 -6.34
N PHE A 118 7.76 1.94 -5.90
CA PHE A 118 9.23 2.00 -5.95
C PHE A 118 9.75 2.12 -7.38
N ILE A 119 9.26 1.28 -8.30
CA ILE A 119 9.68 1.30 -9.71
C ILE A 119 9.33 2.64 -10.36
N ILE A 120 8.13 3.18 -10.12
CA ILE A 120 7.73 4.50 -10.65
C ILE A 120 8.68 5.58 -10.15
N GLY A 121 8.99 5.60 -8.85
CA GLY A 121 9.94 6.56 -8.28
C GLY A 121 11.33 6.49 -8.92
N VAL A 122 11.85 5.27 -9.14
CA VAL A 122 13.13 5.05 -9.81
C VAL A 122 13.09 5.49 -11.27
N LEU A 123 12.01 5.21 -12.00
CA LEU A 123 11.85 5.61 -13.40
C LEU A 123 11.81 7.13 -13.57
N LEU A 124 11.16 7.86 -12.65
CA LEU A 124 11.15 9.33 -12.65
C LEU A 124 12.53 9.93 -12.43
N ILE A 125 13.34 9.33 -11.56
CA ILE A 125 14.73 9.77 -11.35
C ILE A 125 15.58 9.43 -12.58
N ALA A 126 15.43 8.21 -13.12
CA ALA A 126 16.19 7.75 -14.26
C ALA A 126 15.91 8.58 -15.52
N SER A 127 14.67 9.02 -15.75
CA SER A 127 14.32 9.84 -16.91
C SER A 127 15.08 11.18 -16.92
N VAL A 128 15.20 11.81 -15.76
CA VAL A 128 15.97 13.06 -15.60
C VAL A 128 17.45 12.82 -15.87
N ILE A 129 18.03 11.74 -15.30
CA ILE A 129 19.44 11.39 -15.53
C ILE A 129 19.70 11.14 -17.02
N ILE A 130 18.84 10.36 -17.68
CA ILE A 130 18.98 10.04 -19.11
C ILE A 130 18.89 11.31 -19.96
N TYR A 131 17.95 12.21 -19.67
CA TYR A 131 17.81 13.49 -20.37
C TYR A 131 19.12 14.29 -20.34
N TYR A 132 19.73 14.41 -19.16
CA TYR A 132 20.99 15.12 -18.99
C TYR A 132 22.16 14.45 -19.71
N VAL A 133 22.26 13.12 -19.66
CA VAL A 133 23.32 12.39 -20.37
C VAL A 133 23.21 12.59 -21.88
N LEU A 134 21.99 12.54 -22.43
CA LEU A 134 21.76 12.70 -23.87
C LEU A 134 21.97 14.13 -24.38
N HIS A 135 21.76 15.16 -23.55
CA HIS A 135 21.98 16.57 -23.92
C HIS A 135 23.38 17.10 -23.58
N GLN A 136 24.20 16.33 -22.86
CA GLN A 136 25.63 16.63 -22.64
C GLN A 136 26.56 16.02 -23.69
N LEU A 137 26.06 15.08 -24.51
CA LEU A 137 26.73 14.52 -25.69
C LEU A 137 26.46 15.38 -26.93
#